data_AF-A0A3S1GYB7-F1
#
_entry.id   AF-A0A3S1GYB7-F1
#
_cell.length_a   1.000
_cell.length_b   1.000
_cell.length_c   1.000
_cell.angle_alpha   90.00
_cell.angle_beta   90.00
_cell.angle_gamma   90.00
#
_symmetry.space_group_name_H-M   'P 1'
#
loop_
_entity.id
_entity.type
_entity.pdbx_description
1 polymer ?
#
loop_
_entity_poly.entity_id
_entity_poly.type
_entity_poly.pdbx_seq_one_letter_code
_entity_poly.pdbx_strand_id
1 'polypeptide(L)' 'MRCNHAVRQLRGLSVELTYRAVQERLRAAGVVMSKRGETIRINFFGGLEDTALYSNNLEEALDKGLEMAGRGKFAGDD' A
#
# COMPACT_ATOMS: atom_id res chain seq x y z
N MET A 1 -26.57 -29.57 12.29
CA MET A 1 -25.93 -28.24 12.41
C MET A 1 -24.49 -28.42 12.84
N ARG A 2 -23.55 -27.81 12.10
CA ARG A 2 -22.18 -27.38 12.44
C ARG A 2 -21.27 -27.62 11.23
N CYS A 3 -21.35 -26.72 10.25
CA CYS A 3 -20.31 -26.58 9.25
C CYS A 3 -19.28 -25.58 9.78
N ASN A 4 -18.02 -25.97 9.60
CA ASN A 4 -16.82 -25.45 10.22
C ASN A 4 -16.62 -23.94 10.01
N HIS A 5 -16.15 -23.31 11.07
CA HIS A 5 -15.66 -21.94 11.13
C HIS A 5 -14.33 -21.84 10.37
N ALA A 6 -14.39 -21.79 9.04
CA ALA A 6 -13.24 -21.58 8.17
C ALA A 6 -12.97 -20.08 7.99
N VAL A 7 -12.52 -19.41 9.06
CA VAL A 7 -11.90 -18.09 8.94
C VAL A 7 -10.66 -18.05 9.82
N ARG A 8 -9.67 -18.88 9.50
CA ARG A 8 -8.30 -18.68 9.98
C ARG A 8 -7.53 -17.98 8.89
N GLN A 9 -7.53 -16.66 9.03
CA GLN A 9 -6.65 -15.67 8.44
C GLN A 9 -5.29 -16.28 8.05
N LEU A 10 -4.96 -16.21 6.76
CA LEU A 10 -3.67 -16.57 6.19
C LEU A 10 -2.54 -15.66 6.74
N ARG A 11 -2.07 -15.92 7.96
CA ARG A 11 -0.86 -15.33 8.57
C ARG A 11 0.30 -16.33 8.58
N GLY A 12 0.65 -16.87 7.41
CA GLY A 12 1.62 -17.97 7.32
C GLY A 12 2.40 -18.09 6.01
N LEU A 13 2.36 -17.06 5.16
CA LEU A 13 3.29 -16.96 4.05
C LEU A 13 4.01 -15.63 4.26
N SER A 14 5.20 -15.67 4.85
CA SER A 14 6.17 -14.58 4.70
C SER A 14 6.59 -14.58 3.22
N VAL A 15 5.69 -14.11 2.35
CA VAL A 15 6.09 -13.64 1.03
C VAL A 15 7.07 -12.54 1.35
N GLU A 16 8.34 -12.80 1.09
CA GLU A 16 9.39 -11.79 1.19
C GLU A 16 8.82 -10.52 0.54
N LEU A 17 8.69 -9.46 1.33
CA LEU A 17 8.01 -8.25 0.88
C LEU A 17 8.95 -7.58 -0.11
N THR A 18 8.86 -7.95 -1.38
CA THR A 18 9.74 -7.41 -2.41
C THR A 18 9.24 -6.04 -2.86
N TYR A 19 10.18 -5.20 -3.31
CA TYR A 19 9.84 -3.90 -3.89
C TYR A 19 8.78 -4.02 -4.99
N ARG A 20 8.93 -5.02 -5.87
CA ARG A 20 7.98 -5.29 -6.96
C ARG A 20 6.58 -5.63 -6.43
N ALA A 21 6.48 -6.50 -5.44
CA ALA A 21 5.19 -6.88 -4.85
C ALA A 21 4.47 -5.70 -4.19
N VAL A 22 5.20 -4.84 -3.47
CA VAL A 22 4.65 -3.61 -2.89
C VAL A 22 4.22 -2.64 -3.99
N GLN A 23 5.05 -2.43 -5.00
CA GLN A 23 4.75 -1.53 -6.11
C GLN A 23 3.49 -1.98 -6.89
N GLU A 24 3.34 -3.27 -7.16
CA GLU A 24 2.17 -3.83 -7.85
C GLU A 24 0.89 -3.65 -6.99
N ARG A 25 0.97 -3.91 -5.68
CA ARG A 25 -0.14 -3.66 -4.75
C ARG A 25 -0.57 -2.20 -4.71
N LEU A 26 0.38 -1.28 -4.60
CA LEU A 26 0.09 0.15 -4.55
C LEU A 26 -0.49 0.65 -5.89
N ARG A 27 0.04 0.18 -7.03
CA ARG A 27 -0.49 0.53 -8.35
C ARG A 27 -1.94 0.10 -8.53
N ALA A 28 -2.31 -1.10 -8.05
CA ALA A 28 -3.69 -1.57 -8.07
C ALA A 28 -4.64 -0.66 -7.26
N ALA A 29 -4.11 0.09 -6.29
CA ALA A 29 -4.84 1.06 -5.48
C ALA A 29 -4.75 2.51 -6.01
N GLY A 30 -4.15 2.75 -7.18
CA GLY A 30 -3.98 4.09 -7.76
C GLY A 30 -2.80 4.89 -7.21
N VAL A 31 -1.91 4.24 -6.46
CA VAL A 31 -0.72 4.84 -5.84
C VAL A 31 0.54 4.38 -6.57
N VAL A 32 1.41 5.33 -6.88
CA VAL A 32 2.72 5.08 -7.47
C VAL A 32 3.82 5.09 -6.41
N MET A 33 4.75 4.17 -6.58
CA MET A 33 5.93 4.02 -5.73
C MET A 33 7.19 4.11 -6.60
N SER A 34 8.15 4.91 -6.14
CA SER A 34 9.49 5.05 -6.74
C SER A 34 10.57 5.01 -5.66
N LYS A 35 11.78 4.55 -6.00
CA LYS A 35 12.92 4.50 -5.07
C LYS A 35 14.04 5.41 -5.57
N ARG A 36 14.61 6.22 -4.68
CA ARG A 36 15.81 7.03 -4.89
C ARG A 36 16.77 6.77 -3.73
N GLY A 37 17.86 6.06 -3.99
CA GLY A 37 18.78 5.60 -2.95
C GLY A 37 18.03 4.73 -1.92
N GLU A 38 18.11 5.11 -0.65
CA GLU A 38 17.43 4.43 0.46
C GLU A 38 16.02 4.98 0.73
N THR A 39 15.59 5.99 -0.02
CA THR A 39 14.28 6.61 0.17
C THR A 39 13.29 6.08 -0.85
N ILE A 40 12.15 5.64 -0.38
CA ILE A 40 10.97 5.28 -1.15
C ILE A 40 10.01 6.45 -1.12
N ARG A 41 9.60 6.92 -2.29
CA ARG A 41 8.55 7.93 -2.49
C ARG A 41 7.26 7.26 -2.93
N ILE A 42 6.16 7.66 -2.33
CA ILE A 42 4.81 7.15 -2.53
C ILE A 42 3.93 8.35 -2.88
N ASN A 43 3.11 8.26 -3.92
CA ASN A 43 2.20 9.34 -4.30
C ASN A 43 1.00 8.81 -5.07
N PHE A 44 -0.04 9.62 -5.25
CA PHE A 44 -1.08 9.33 -6.25
C PHE A 44 -0.51 9.36 -7.67
N PHE A 45 -1.13 8.61 -8.58
CA PHE A 45 -0.83 8.75 -9.99
C PHE A 45 -1.15 10.18 -10.47
N GLY A 46 -0.15 10.89 -10.99
CA GLY A 46 -0.28 12.32 -11.35
C GLY A 46 -0.34 13.29 -10.16
N GLY A 47 -0.12 12.82 -8.93
CA GLY A 47 -0.15 13.65 -7.73
C GLY A 47 0.97 14.70 -7.69
N LEU A 48 0.68 15.85 -7.09
CA LEU A 48 1.64 16.92 -6.84
C LEU A 48 2.74 16.47 -5.87
N GLU A 49 3.86 17.20 -5.83
CA GLU A 49 4.96 16.83 -4.93
C GLU A 49 4.57 16.93 -3.45
N ASP A 50 3.70 17.89 -3.09
CA ASP A 50 3.23 18.13 -1.71
C ASP A 50 2.42 16.96 -1.13
N THR A 51 1.80 16.15 -1.99
CA THR A 51 1.02 14.97 -1.57
C THR A 51 1.88 13.70 -1.42
N ALA A 52 3.19 13.80 -1.70
CA ALA A 52 4.08 12.66 -1.64
C ALA A 52 4.44 12.27 -0.19
N LEU A 53 4.38 10.98 0.10
CA LEU A 53 4.89 10.40 1.33
C LEU A 53 6.23 9.72 1.08
N TYR A 54 7.08 9.71 2.10
CA TYR A 54 8.41 9.10 2.05
C TYR A 54 8.57 8.06 3.15
N SER A 55 9.35 7.03 2.85
CA SER A 55 9.68 5.93 3.76
C SER A 55 11.07 5.38 3.41
N ASN A 56 11.71 4.68 4.34
CA ASN A 56 12.99 4.00 4.12
C ASN A 56 12.88 2.47 4.06
N ASN A 57 11.67 1.91 4.22
CA ASN A 57 11.44 0.47 4.19
C ASN A 57 10.12 0.13 3.49
N LEU A 58 10.00 -1.14 3.07
CA LEU A 58 8.91 -1.59 2.21
C LEU A 58 7.59 -1.79 2.98
N GLU A 59 7.64 -2.17 4.25
CA GLU A 59 6.45 -2.36 5.08
C GLU A 59 5.75 -1.02 5.33
N GLU A 60 6.50 -0.02 5.78
CA GLU A 60 5.99 1.33 6.00
C GLU A 60 5.54 1.98 4.69
N ALA A 61 6.23 1.70 3.58
CA ALA A 61 5.79 2.20 2.27
C ALA A 61 4.45 1.60 1.82
N LEU A 62 4.23 0.32 2.11
CA LEU A 62 2.96 -0.34 1.84
C LEU A 62 1.84 0.25 2.70
N ASP A 63 2.07 0.42 4.00
CA ASP A 63 1.09 0.95 4.94
C ASP A 63 0.66 2.38 4.55
N LYS A 64 1.63 3.29 4.39
CA LYS A 64 1.39 4.68 3.97
C LYS A 64 0.68 4.77 2.61
N GLY A 65 1.05 3.92 1.66
CA GLY A 65 0.42 3.91 0.34
C GLY A 65 -1.02 3.40 0.36
N LEU A 66 -1.33 2.42 1.20
CA LEU A 66 -2.71 1.95 1.38
C LEU A 66 -3.57 2.98 2.12
N GLU A 67 -3.02 3.65 3.14
CA GLU A 67 -3.70 4.74 3.84
C GLU A 67 -4.01 5.90 2.88
N MET A 68 -3.03 6.30 2.07
CA MET A 68 -3.18 7.31 1.02
C MET A 68 -4.32 6.93 0.05
N ALA A 69 -4.33 5.69 -0.45
CA ALA A 69 -5.39 5.20 -1.34
C ALA A 69 -6.77 5.17 -0.66
N GLY A 70 -6.83 4.86 0.64
CA GLY A 70 -8.04 4.87 1.45
C GLY A 70 -8.63 6.27 1.61
N ARG A 71 -7.79 7.29 1.83
CA ARG A 71 -8.24 8.69 1.96
C ARG A 71 -8.93 9.23 0.70
N GLY A 72 -8.55 8.75 -0.48
CA GLY A 72 -9.21 9.10 -1.74
C GLY A 72 -10.62 8.51 -1.92
N LYS A 73 -11.01 7.49 -1.14
CA LYS A 73 -12.33 6.84 -1.21
C LYS A 73 -13.37 7.39 -0.23
N PHE A 74 -12.96 8.14 0.78
CA PHE A 74 -13.87 8.75 1.77
C PHE A 74 -13.95 10.28 1.67
N ALA A 75 -13.22 10.91 0.74
CA ALA A 75 -13.27 12.34 0.46
C ALA A 75 -14.34 12.68 -0.62
N GLY A 76 -15.50 12.04 -0.54
CA GLY A 76 -16.59 12.19 -1.51
C GLY A 76 -17.94 11.89 -0.86
N ASP A 77 -18.31 12.68 0.13
CA ASP A 77 -19.67 12.84 0.68
C ASP A 77 -19.75 14.26 1.27
N ASP A 78 -19.81 15.26 0.39
CA ASP A 78 -20.26 16.64 0.67
C ASP A 78 -20.90 17.22 -0.61
#